data_AF-A0A662NTU6-F1
#
_entry.id   AF-A0A662NTU6-F1
#
_cell.length_a   1.000
_cell.length_b   1.000
_cell.length_c   1.000
_cell.angle_alpha   90.00
_cell.angle_beta   90.00
_cell.angle_gamma   90.00
#
_symmetry.space_group_name_H-M   'P 1'
#
loop_
_entity.id
_entity.type
_entity.pdbx_description
1 polymer ?
#
loop_
_entity_poly.entity_id
_entity_poly.type
_entity_poly.pdbx_seq_one_letter_code
_entity_poly.pdbx_strand_id
1 'polypeptide(L)'
;MGKESLILVRSERMDTNKKEGRNENSLIRMSQPTRDHMGFGEKKVEVYPDSGKVEDRLHKTKLLSIFKAFSSDIRALREKGMTPNELRRVGFVTSKTYSSIVGNKSNSCDNIWVADDINDTVIGADPEFLLFDGDTPFYANRGGVLPHYGELGYDGAMAEVRPSPALTPEGLVKNIEKVFKNKKLTVGISHLKWMTGCYFRDHRRDFPIGGHIHIGNPTRIAGLPGSDREYFFKIMNKIIDELLALPMIRLDGAELGSARRTKCTMGKYGYFGEWRVCNGRLEHRTLSGMWLTHPSLAKCVLGTAKAIINEVFGMIASQKYAKKYIIPPEHRGSNLFQKGFDHWADIPLTRDLNCVRSSSYMVKALNESKAADINARYLKAWHNEMQQLSTYRKYSKYIDALYELLKLHTKHFNDFDKQIQNNWLRKKKFLVDI
;
A
#
# COMPACT_ATOMS: atom_id res chain seq x y z
N MET A 1 24.54 -10.06 7.13
CA MET A 1 24.87 -10.70 5.84
C MET A 1 23.94 -10.11 4.80
N GLY A 2 24.45 -9.72 3.62
CA GLY A 2 23.62 -9.15 2.55
C GLY A 2 22.67 -10.19 1.98
N LYS A 3 21.50 -9.74 1.52
CA LYS A 3 20.52 -10.58 0.83
C LYS A 3 21.08 -11.04 -0.51
N GLU A 4 21.01 -12.34 -0.80
CA GLU A 4 21.45 -12.89 -2.08
C GLU A 4 20.31 -12.89 -3.11
N SER A 5 20.60 -12.50 -4.35
CA SER A 5 19.62 -12.54 -5.44
C SER A 5 19.43 -13.96 -5.97
N LEU A 6 18.23 -14.27 -6.44
CA LEU A 6 17.97 -15.50 -7.20
C LEU A 6 18.37 -15.27 -8.67
N ILE A 7 18.97 -16.28 -9.30
CA ILE A 7 19.29 -16.29 -10.73
C ILE A 7 18.10 -16.90 -11.46
N LEU A 8 17.34 -16.09 -12.19
CA LEU A 8 16.24 -16.56 -13.02
C LEU A 8 16.79 -17.05 -14.36
N VAL A 9 16.34 -18.22 -14.82
CA VAL A 9 16.82 -18.84 -16.06
C VAL A 9 15.63 -19.29 -16.93
N ARG A 10 15.70 -19.05 -18.23
CA ARG A 10 14.73 -19.59 -19.21
C ARG A 10 14.90 -21.09 -19.36
N SER A 11 13.81 -21.85 -19.28
CA SER A 11 13.80 -23.30 -19.52
C SER A 11 12.95 -23.62 -20.76
N GLU A 12 13.61 -24.04 -21.84
CA GLU A 12 12.95 -24.56 -23.05
C GLU A 12 12.06 -25.77 -22.74
N ARG A 13 12.42 -26.55 -21.72
CA ARG A 13 11.62 -27.66 -21.25
C ARG A 13 10.32 -27.19 -20.60
N MET A 14 10.35 -26.10 -19.85
CA MET A 14 9.11 -25.50 -19.32
C MET A 14 8.23 -24.95 -20.45
N ASP A 15 8.84 -24.35 -21.48
CA ASP A 15 8.10 -23.83 -22.65
C ASP A 15 7.38 -24.94 -23.43
N THR A 16 7.97 -26.13 -23.50
CA THR A 16 7.42 -27.28 -24.24
C THR A 16 6.60 -28.24 -23.37
N ASN A 17 6.63 -28.12 -22.04
CA ASN A 17 5.93 -29.03 -21.15
C ASN A 17 4.42 -28.74 -21.09
N LYS A 18 3.63 -29.55 -21.80
CA LYS A 18 2.16 -29.43 -21.89
C LYS A 18 1.43 -30.40 -20.95
N LYS A 19 1.78 -30.41 -19.66
CA LYS A 19 1.08 -31.26 -18.69
C LYS A 19 -0.33 -30.73 -18.44
N GLU A 20 -1.34 -31.57 -18.68
CA GLU A 20 -2.75 -31.23 -18.46
C GLU A 20 -3.01 -30.77 -17.01
N GLY A 21 -3.84 -29.74 -16.86
CA GLY A 21 -4.16 -29.14 -15.55
C GLY A 21 -3.02 -28.31 -14.92
N ARG A 22 -1.92 -28.04 -15.64
CA ARG A 22 -0.78 -27.28 -15.13
C ARG A 22 -0.42 -26.11 -16.04
N ASN A 23 -0.39 -24.91 -15.46
CA ASN A 23 0.08 -23.71 -16.15
C ASN A 23 1.57 -23.46 -15.80
N GLU A 24 2.50 -23.86 -16.67
CA GLU A 24 3.95 -23.64 -16.43
C GLU A 24 4.32 -22.15 -16.30
N ASN A 25 3.53 -21.22 -16.85
CA ASN A 25 3.79 -19.78 -16.71
C ASN A 25 3.56 -19.24 -15.29
N SER A 26 2.82 -19.98 -14.44
CA SER A 26 2.63 -19.62 -13.03
C SER A 26 3.59 -20.35 -12.10
N LEU A 27 4.59 -21.04 -12.64
CA LEU A 27 5.56 -21.84 -11.88
C LEU A 27 6.95 -21.24 -11.93
N ILE A 28 7.72 -21.53 -10.89
CA ILE A 28 9.17 -21.44 -10.88
C ILE A 28 9.73 -22.78 -10.40
N ARG A 29 10.64 -23.36 -11.17
CA ARG A 29 11.21 -24.67 -10.85
C ARG A 29 12.58 -24.50 -10.23
N MET A 30 12.80 -25.13 -9.08
CA MET A 30 14.04 -25.01 -8.31
C MET A 30 14.57 -26.39 -7.93
N SER A 31 15.88 -26.50 -7.79
CA SER A 31 16.50 -27.69 -7.21
C SER A 31 16.21 -27.75 -5.69
N GLN A 32 16.35 -28.92 -5.07
CA GLN A 32 16.29 -29.01 -3.61
C GLN A 32 17.39 -28.16 -2.95
N PRO A 33 18.67 -28.25 -3.38
CA PRO A 33 19.73 -27.38 -2.88
C PRO A 33 19.40 -25.88 -2.99
N THR A 34 18.72 -25.46 -4.07
CA THR A 34 18.32 -24.05 -4.21
C THR A 34 17.29 -23.65 -3.17
N ARG A 35 16.28 -24.49 -2.94
CA ARG A 35 15.26 -24.21 -1.93
C ARG A 35 15.86 -24.16 -0.54
N ASP A 36 16.76 -25.08 -0.22
CA ASP A 36 17.41 -25.14 1.09
C ASP A 36 18.31 -23.92 1.30
N HIS A 37 19.10 -23.55 0.29
CA HIS A 37 20.01 -22.40 0.34
C HIS A 37 19.27 -21.07 0.47
N MET A 38 18.19 -20.90 -0.30
CA MET A 38 17.36 -19.67 -0.27
C MET A 38 16.32 -19.67 0.86
N GLY A 39 16.25 -20.73 1.68
CA GLY A 39 15.30 -20.82 2.80
C GLY A 39 13.83 -20.94 2.40
N PHE A 40 13.52 -21.48 1.22
CA PHE A 40 12.14 -21.62 0.73
C PHE A 40 11.43 -22.83 1.35
N GLY A 41 10.69 -22.59 2.44
CA GLY A 41 9.72 -23.56 3.00
C GLY A 41 8.33 -23.51 2.37
N GLU A 42 8.07 -22.52 1.51
CA GLU A 42 6.74 -22.20 0.98
C GLU A 42 6.45 -22.85 -0.39
N LYS A 43 5.17 -22.97 -0.74
CA LYS A 43 4.73 -23.46 -2.07
C LYS A 43 4.78 -22.39 -3.15
N LYS A 44 4.94 -21.11 -2.79
CA LYS A 44 4.96 -19.97 -3.71
C LYS A 44 6.04 -18.97 -3.30
N VAL A 45 6.49 -18.19 -4.27
CA VAL A 45 7.49 -17.14 -4.09
C VAL A 45 7.11 -15.93 -4.94
N GLU A 46 7.17 -14.74 -4.34
CA GLU A 46 7.03 -13.49 -5.07
C GLU A 46 8.42 -13.03 -5.53
N VAL A 47 8.59 -12.89 -6.84
CA VAL A 47 9.86 -12.52 -7.47
C VAL A 47 9.74 -11.21 -8.24
N TYR A 48 10.81 -10.43 -8.27
CA TYR A 48 10.86 -9.15 -8.97
C TYR A 48 12.27 -8.82 -9.49
N PRO A 49 12.41 -7.95 -10.50
CA PRO A 49 13.71 -7.69 -11.12
C PRO A 49 14.72 -7.07 -10.18
N ASP A 50 15.99 -7.47 -10.29
CA ASP A 50 17.13 -6.80 -9.67
C ASP A 50 17.60 -5.64 -10.55
N SER A 51 16.74 -4.62 -10.70
CA SER A 51 17.06 -3.44 -11.51
C SER A 51 17.37 -2.20 -10.68
N GLY A 52 17.16 -2.26 -9.35
CA GLY A 52 17.14 -1.09 -8.47
C GLY A 52 16.02 -0.08 -8.78
N LYS A 53 15.22 -0.32 -9.83
CA LYS A 53 14.10 0.53 -10.23
C LYS A 53 12.83 0.03 -9.58
N VAL A 54 12.27 0.89 -8.77
CA VAL A 54 11.01 0.63 -8.09
C VAL A 54 9.90 0.27 -9.10
N GLU A 55 9.82 0.95 -10.24
CA GLU A 55 8.84 0.70 -11.34
C GLU A 55 8.85 -0.76 -11.83
N ASP A 56 10.02 -1.38 -11.97
CA ASP A 56 10.15 -2.77 -12.42
C ASP A 56 9.56 -3.75 -11.39
N ARG A 57 9.71 -3.45 -10.10
CA ARG A 57 9.07 -4.25 -9.06
C ARG A 57 7.55 -4.22 -9.16
N LEU A 58 6.94 -3.23 -9.77
CA LEU A 58 5.47 -3.08 -9.67
C LEU A 58 4.76 -3.75 -10.82
N HIS A 59 5.33 -3.59 -12.01
CA HIS A 59 4.75 -4.13 -13.24
C HIS A 59 5.24 -5.53 -13.56
N LYS A 60 6.40 -5.90 -13.01
CA LYS A 60 7.09 -7.14 -13.37
C LYS A 60 7.22 -8.13 -12.21
N THR A 61 6.61 -7.84 -11.05
CA THR A 61 6.49 -8.81 -9.97
C THR A 61 5.58 -9.97 -10.36
N LYS A 62 5.99 -11.18 -10.02
CA LYS A 62 5.18 -12.39 -10.19
C LYS A 62 5.17 -13.22 -8.92
N LEU A 63 3.99 -13.65 -8.50
CA LEU A 63 3.82 -14.71 -7.52
C LEU A 63 3.82 -16.05 -8.26
N LEU A 64 4.87 -16.84 -8.09
CA LEU A 64 5.09 -18.10 -8.79
C LEU A 64 5.02 -19.28 -7.83
N SER A 65 4.47 -20.41 -8.26
CA SER A 65 4.43 -21.63 -7.45
C SER A 65 5.72 -22.42 -7.62
N ILE A 66 6.32 -22.83 -6.51
CA ILE A 66 7.60 -23.54 -6.49
C ILE A 66 7.38 -25.01 -6.90
N PHE A 67 8.16 -25.47 -7.87
CA PHE A 67 8.18 -26.85 -8.35
C PHE A 67 9.59 -27.43 -8.41
N LYS A 68 9.70 -28.75 -8.56
CA LYS A 68 10.99 -29.42 -8.76
C LYS A 68 11.55 -29.11 -10.16
N ALA A 69 12.80 -28.67 -10.20
CA ALA A 69 13.58 -28.49 -11.44
C ALA A 69 13.84 -29.81 -12.17
N PHE A 70 13.95 -29.73 -13.49
CA PHE A 70 14.40 -30.86 -14.31
C PHE A 70 15.91 -31.05 -14.11
N SER A 71 16.34 -32.29 -13.86
CA SER A 71 17.77 -32.60 -13.66
C SER A 71 18.62 -32.23 -14.87
N SER A 72 18.03 -32.27 -16.07
CA SER A 72 18.65 -31.86 -17.32
C SER A 72 18.95 -30.37 -17.40
N ASP A 73 18.07 -29.51 -16.86
CA ASP A 73 18.27 -28.06 -16.89
C ASP A 73 19.45 -27.67 -15.98
N ILE A 74 19.55 -28.34 -14.82
CA ILE A 74 20.69 -28.19 -13.91
C ILE A 74 22.00 -28.67 -14.57
N ARG A 75 21.94 -29.80 -15.28
CA ARG A 75 23.10 -30.35 -16.00
C ARG A 75 23.57 -29.40 -17.10
N ALA A 76 22.65 -28.88 -17.90
CA ALA A 76 22.97 -27.92 -18.96
C ALA A 76 23.64 -26.64 -18.42
N LEU A 77 23.23 -26.15 -17.24
CA LEU A 77 23.91 -25.00 -16.62
C LEU A 77 25.32 -25.33 -16.12
N ARG A 78 25.55 -26.54 -15.60
CA ARG A 78 26.90 -27.01 -15.24
C ARG A 78 27.81 -27.08 -16.46
N GLU A 79 27.31 -27.63 -17.57
CA GLU A 79 28.04 -27.72 -18.84
C GLU A 79 28.35 -26.33 -19.42
N LYS A 80 27.50 -25.33 -19.16
CA LYS A 80 27.73 -23.92 -19.47
C LYS A 80 28.66 -23.19 -18.48
N GLY A 81 29.26 -23.90 -17.53
CA GLY A 81 30.26 -23.37 -16.61
C GLY A 81 29.72 -22.69 -15.36
N MET A 82 28.42 -22.82 -15.05
CA MET A 82 27.85 -22.24 -13.81
C MET A 82 28.39 -22.96 -12.58
N THR A 83 28.87 -22.20 -11.60
CA THR A 83 29.52 -22.71 -10.40
C THR A 83 28.53 -23.41 -9.44
N PRO A 84 29.00 -24.29 -8.55
CA PRO A 84 28.14 -24.90 -7.53
C PRO A 84 27.40 -23.89 -6.64
N ASN A 85 27.98 -22.72 -6.38
CA ASN A 85 27.35 -21.67 -5.58
C ASN A 85 26.21 -20.99 -6.34
N GLU A 86 26.43 -20.65 -7.61
CA GLU A 86 25.38 -20.06 -8.46
C GLU A 86 24.22 -21.04 -8.67
N LEU A 87 24.48 -22.33 -8.85
CA LEU A 87 23.44 -23.35 -9.00
C LEU A 87 22.50 -23.46 -7.78
N ARG A 88 22.99 -23.10 -6.58
CA ARG A 88 22.16 -23.00 -5.37
C ARG A 88 21.24 -21.77 -5.35
N ARG A 89 21.31 -20.92 -6.38
CA ARG A 89 20.48 -19.72 -6.51
C ARG A 89 19.63 -19.73 -7.78
N VAL A 90 19.54 -20.85 -8.51
CA VAL A 90 18.82 -20.90 -9.79
C VAL A 90 17.33 -21.24 -9.65
N GLY A 91 16.48 -20.40 -10.24
CA GLY A 91 15.08 -20.71 -10.53
C GLY A 91 14.81 -20.72 -12.04
N PHE A 92 14.15 -21.77 -12.53
CA PHE A 92 13.77 -21.90 -13.93
C PHE A 92 12.32 -21.47 -14.16
N VAL A 93 12.06 -20.74 -15.25
CA VAL A 93 10.72 -20.32 -15.67
C VAL A 93 10.55 -20.49 -17.19
N THR A 94 9.31 -20.39 -17.68
CA THR A 94 9.06 -20.28 -19.12
C THR A 94 9.66 -18.98 -19.68
N SER A 95 9.96 -18.96 -20.98
CA SER A 95 10.41 -17.75 -21.67
C SER A 95 9.41 -16.60 -21.54
N LYS A 96 8.10 -16.90 -21.56
CA LYS A 96 7.04 -15.90 -21.36
C LYS A 96 7.12 -15.28 -19.96
N THR A 97 7.26 -16.09 -18.92
CA THR A 97 7.36 -15.59 -17.54
C THR A 97 8.65 -14.83 -17.33
N TYR A 98 9.76 -15.31 -17.87
CA TYR A 98 11.04 -14.61 -17.87
C TYR A 98 10.91 -13.20 -18.47
N SER A 99 10.42 -13.10 -19.71
CA SER A 99 10.22 -11.81 -20.39
C SER A 99 9.29 -10.87 -19.61
N SER A 100 8.27 -11.42 -18.94
CA SER A 100 7.36 -10.62 -18.12
C SER A 100 8.01 -10.06 -16.85
N ILE A 101 9.07 -10.70 -16.35
CA ILE A 101 9.81 -10.27 -15.15
C ILE A 101 10.98 -9.38 -15.56
N VAL A 102 11.91 -9.84 -16.39
CA VAL A 102 13.15 -9.11 -16.66
C VAL A 102 13.16 -8.35 -18.00
N GLY A 103 12.10 -8.45 -18.79
CA GLY A 103 11.98 -7.86 -20.12
C GLY A 103 12.54 -8.74 -21.24
N ASN A 104 12.40 -8.31 -22.49
CA ASN A 104 12.95 -9.00 -23.67
C ASN A 104 14.45 -8.71 -23.82
N LYS A 105 15.27 -9.25 -22.91
CA LYS A 105 16.72 -9.23 -23.04
C LYS A 105 17.21 -10.44 -23.84
N SER A 106 18.33 -10.29 -24.55
CA SER A 106 18.99 -11.40 -25.25
C SER A 106 19.55 -12.46 -24.29
N ASN A 107 19.85 -12.07 -23.04
CA ASN A 107 20.42 -12.95 -22.02
C ASN A 107 19.46 -14.10 -21.63
N SER A 108 20.01 -15.29 -21.41
CA SER A 108 19.26 -16.47 -20.96
C SER A 108 19.08 -16.55 -19.43
N CYS A 109 19.74 -15.68 -18.69
CA CYS A 109 19.66 -15.58 -17.23
C CYS A 109 19.83 -14.13 -16.73
N ASP A 110 19.16 -13.80 -15.63
CA ASP A 110 19.22 -12.49 -14.98
C ASP A 110 19.05 -12.66 -13.46
N ASN A 111 19.67 -11.78 -12.67
CA ASN A 111 19.43 -11.70 -11.23
C ASN A 111 18.04 -11.09 -10.96
N ILE A 112 17.35 -11.65 -9.99
CA ILE A 112 16.07 -11.16 -9.48
C ILE A 112 16.09 -11.21 -7.95
N TRP A 113 15.24 -10.40 -7.34
CA TRP A 113 14.99 -10.46 -5.92
C TRP A 113 13.78 -11.33 -5.61
N VAL A 114 13.82 -11.96 -4.45
CA VAL A 114 12.68 -12.61 -3.83
C VAL A 114 12.15 -11.70 -2.73
N ALA A 115 10.82 -11.50 -2.64
CA ALA A 115 10.22 -10.76 -1.52
C ALA A 115 10.04 -11.70 -0.31
N ASP A 116 11.12 -11.93 0.42
CA ASP A 116 11.19 -12.83 1.58
C ASP A 116 11.18 -12.12 2.93
N ASP A 117 11.35 -10.79 2.98
CA ASP A 117 11.36 -10.00 4.21
C ASP A 117 10.23 -8.95 4.24
N ILE A 118 9.73 -8.67 5.43
CA ILE A 118 8.88 -7.53 5.80
C ILE A 118 9.49 -6.20 5.31
N ASN A 119 10.81 -6.08 5.35
CA ASN A 119 11.53 -4.91 4.84
C ASN A 119 11.31 -4.70 3.34
N ASP A 120 10.94 -5.73 2.61
CA ASP A 120 10.59 -5.61 1.21
C ASP A 120 9.16 -5.13 0.99
N THR A 121 8.28 -5.05 1.98
CA THR A 121 6.88 -4.65 1.70
C THR A 121 6.84 -3.28 1.01
N VAL A 122 6.18 -3.18 -0.14
CA VAL A 122 5.95 -1.88 -0.81
C VAL A 122 4.71 -1.18 -0.26
N ILE A 123 4.70 0.14 -0.33
CA ILE A 123 3.52 0.99 -0.11
C ILE A 123 3.15 1.65 -1.45
N GLY A 124 1.88 1.59 -1.81
CA GLY A 124 1.31 2.32 -2.93
C GLY A 124 0.24 3.29 -2.45
N ALA A 125 -0.25 4.14 -3.34
CA ALA A 125 -1.35 5.05 -3.07
C ALA A 125 -2.04 5.42 -4.38
N ASP A 126 -3.29 5.83 -4.28
CA ASP A 126 -4.08 6.42 -5.37
C ASP A 126 -4.95 7.56 -4.81
N PRO A 127 -4.35 8.65 -4.30
CA PRO A 127 -5.13 9.75 -3.76
C PRO A 127 -5.83 10.54 -4.87
N GLU A 128 -7.03 10.99 -4.55
CA GLU A 128 -7.89 11.78 -5.39
C GLU A 128 -7.74 13.27 -5.11
N PHE A 129 -8.08 14.10 -6.09
CA PHE A 129 -8.13 15.55 -5.96
C PHE A 129 -9.12 16.17 -6.96
N LEU A 130 -9.52 17.41 -6.69
CA LEU A 130 -10.45 18.16 -7.51
C LEU A 130 -9.74 19.04 -8.52
N LEU A 131 -10.42 19.30 -9.63
CA LEU A 131 -10.02 20.28 -10.61
C LEU A 131 -11.01 21.43 -10.58
N PHE A 132 -10.53 22.67 -10.68
CA PHE A 132 -11.38 23.86 -10.76
C PHE A 132 -10.97 24.74 -11.94
N ASP A 133 -11.96 25.22 -12.67
CA ASP A 133 -11.83 26.33 -13.61
C ASP A 133 -12.37 27.60 -12.95
N GLY A 134 -11.46 28.51 -12.58
CA GLY A 134 -11.78 29.58 -11.63
C GLY A 134 -12.25 28.99 -10.29
N ASP A 135 -13.52 29.21 -9.95
CA ASP A 135 -14.17 28.68 -8.74
C ASP A 135 -15.24 27.62 -9.06
N THR A 136 -15.33 27.20 -10.32
CA THR A 136 -16.27 26.17 -10.78
C THR A 136 -15.58 24.81 -10.82
N PRO A 137 -16.17 23.74 -10.22
CA PRO A 137 -15.60 22.40 -10.29
C PRO A 137 -15.58 21.88 -11.73
N PHE A 138 -14.41 21.39 -12.14
CA PHE A 138 -14.20 20.72 -13.41
C PHE A 138 -14.17 19.20 -13.19
N TYR A 139 -14.96 18.46 -13.94
CA TYR A 139 -15.11 17.02 -13.75
C TYR A 139 -14.04 16.30 -14.56
N ALA A 140 -13.14 15.57 -13.89
CA ALA A 140 -11.97 14.95 -14.52
C ALA A 140 -12.32 13.94 -15.64
N ASN A 141 -13.52 13.36 -15.60
CA ASN A 141 -14.01 12.41 -16.60
C ASN A 141 -14.67 13.07 -17.83
N ARG A 142 -14.75 14.41 -17.88
CA ARG A 142 -15.36 15.13 -19.01
C ARG A 142 -14.31 15.55 -20.04
N GLY A 143 -14.71 15.56 -21.32
CA GLY A 143 -13.91 16.12 -22.40
C GLY A 143 -12.63 15.36 -22.74
N GLY A 144 -12.43 14.15 -22.19
CA GLY A 144 -11.23 13.34 -22.44
C GLY A 144 -9.93 13.96 -21.89
N VAL A 145 -10.01 14.90 -20.95
CA VAL A 145 -8.83 15.62 -20.43
C VAL A 145 -7.89 14.72 -19.64
N LEU A 146 -8.44 13.69 -18.99
CA LEU A 146 -7.69 12.64 -18.29
C LEU A 146 -8.24 11.27 -18.71
N PRO A 147 -7.37 10.27 -18.89
CA PRO A 147 -7.81 8.90 -19.13
C PRO A 147 -8.38 8.28 -17.85
N HIS A 148 -9.16 7.21 -17.97
CA HIS A 148 -9.63 6.47 -16.78
C HIS A 148 -8.46 5.84 -16.03
N TYR A 149 -7.58 5.14 -16.76
CA TYR A 149 -6.41 4.44 -16.23
C TYR A 149 -5.10 5.17 -16.55
N GLY A 150 -4.07 4.89 -15.76
CA GLY A 150 -2.72 5.46 -15.91
C GLY A 150 -2.23 6.09 -14.61
N GLU A 151 -0.98 6.57 -14.62
CA GLU A 151 -0.35 7.23 -13.47
C GLU A 151 -1.08 8.51 -13.04
N LEU A 152 -1.79 9.15 -13.97
CA LEU A 152 -2.74 10.22 -13.71
C LEU A 152 -4.00 9.94 -14.52
N GLY A 153 -5.14 9.87 -13.85
CA GLY A 153 -6.42 9.61 -14.50
C GLY A 153 -7.58 10.17 -13.70
N TYR A 154 -8.77 9.60 -13.89
CA TYR A 154 -9.95 9.93 -13.09
C TYR A 154 -10.51 8.72 -12.34
N ASP A 155 -11.09 8.99 -11.16
CA ASP A 155 -12.07 8.12 -10.50
C ASP A 155 -13.36 8.92 -10.25
N GLY A 156 -14.48 8.41 -10.77
CA GLY A 156 -15.73 9.18 -10.83
C GLY A 156 -15.54 10.53 -11.53
N ALA A 157 -15.79 11.63 -10.81
CA ALA A 157 -15.61 13.00 -11.30
C ALA A 157 -14.29 13.66 -10.85
N MET A 158 -13.49 12.96 -10.04
CA MET A 158 -12.26 13.47 -9.42
C MET A 158 -11.04 13.00 -10.22
N ALA A 159 -9.97 13.77 -10.19
CA ALA A 159 -8.69 13.32 -10.71
C ALA A 159 -8.03 12.41 -9.67
N GLU A 160 -7.30 11.38 -10.10
CA GLU A 160 -6.62 10.43 -9.24
C GLU A 160 -5.17 10.26 -9.71
N VAL A 161 -4.22 10.43 -8.80
CA VAL A 161 -2.80 10.18 -9.07
C VAL A 161 -2.44 8.78 -8.59
N ARG A 162 -1.94 7.94 -9.49
CA ARG A 162 -1.60 6.53 -9.24
C ARG A 162 -0.09 6.33 -9.44
N PRO A 163 0.75 6.91 -8.56
CA PRO A 163 2.18 6.79 -8.68
C PRO A 163 2.60 5.32 -8.66
N SER A 164 3.77 5.04 -9.24
CA SER A 164 4.47 3.80 -8.93
C SER A 164 4.62 3.64 -7.40
N PRO A 165 4.13 2.55 -6.76
CA PRO A 165 4.44 2.18 -5.38
C PRO A 165 5.93 2.25 -5.03
N ALA A 166 6.32 2.23 -3.76
CA ALA A 166 7.73 2.27 -3.37
C ALA A 166 8.02 1.49 -2.09
N LEU A 167 9.30 1.19 -1.85
CA LEU A 167 9.78 0.60 -0.61
C LEU A 167 9.75 1.59 0.56
N THR A 168 10.03 2.85 0.28
CA THR A 168 10.14 3.91 1.28
C THR A 168 9.06 4.98 1.07
N PRO A 169 8.64 5.67 2.15
CA PRO A 169 7.72 6.81 2.06
C PRO A 169 8.23 7.90 1.12
N GLU A 170 9.53 8.23 1.18
CA GLU A 170 10.13 9.24 0.30
C GLU A 170 10.13 8.79 -1.16
N GLY A 171 10.34 7.49 -1.42
CA GLY A 171 10.25 6.94 -2.77
C GLY A 171 8.86 7.11 -3.35
N LEU A 172 7.80 6.86 -2.56
CA LEU A 172 6.42 7.01 -3.02
C LEU A 172 6.08 8.48 -3.25
N VAL A 173 6.47 9.38 -2.33
CA VAL A 173 6.27 10.83 -2.50
C VAL A 173 7.01 11.37 -3.72
N LYS A 174 8.24 10.91 -3.97
CA LYS A 174 9.00 11.26 -5.18
C LYS A 174 8.28 10.77 -6.45
N ASN A 175 7.66 9.59 -6.40
CA ASN A 175 6.89 9.08 -7.54
C ASN A 175 5.62 9.89 -7.78
N ILE A 176 4.91 10.35 -6.74
CA ILE A 176 3.80 11.31 -6.88
C ILE A 176 4.28 12.62 -7.52
N GLU A 177 5.40 13.17 -7.04
CA GLU A 177 5.99 14.40 -7.59
C GLU A 177 6.36 14.25 -9.07
N LYS A 178 6.92 13.10 -9.47
CA LYS A 178 7.20 12.80 -10.89
C LYS A 178 5.93 12.86 -11.74
N VAL A 179 4.81 12.29 -11.27
CA VAL A 179 3.54 12.34 -12.00
C VAL A 179 3.08 13.78 -12.19
N PHE A 180 3.06 14.59 -11.13
CA PHE A 180 2.64 15.99 -11.21
C PHE A 180 3.57 16.85 -12.09
N LYS A 181 4.85 16.51 -12.19
CA LYS A 181 5.81 17.21 -13.07
C LYS A 181 5.77 16.75 -14.52
N ASN A 182 5.10 15.63 -14.81
CA ASN A 182 5.06 15.09 -16.16
C ASN A 182 4.09 15.89 -17.04
N LYS A 183 4.63 16.84 -17.80
CA LYS A 183 3.86 17.71 -18.71
C LYS A 183 3.00 16.94 -19.70
N LYS A 184 3.40 15.74 -20.14
CA LYS A 184 2.58 14.92 -21.05
C LYS A 184 1.31 14.42 -20.37
N LEU A 185 1.39 14.04 -19.09
CA LEU A 185 0.22 13.61 -18.31
C LEU A 185 -0.66 14.79 -17.92
N THR A 186 -0.06 15.94 -17.64
CA THR A 186 -0.77 17.06 -17.01
C THR A 186 -1.22 18.15 -17.98
N VAL A 187 -0.85 18.06 -19.28
CA VAL A 187 -1.16 19.11 -20.27
C VAL A 187 -2.66 19.44 -20.32
N GLY A 188 -3.52 18.42 -20.32
CA GLY A 188 -4.97 18.56 -20.42
C GLY A 188 -5.62 19.27 -19.23
N ILE A 189 -4.94 19.32 -18.08
CA ILE A 189 -5.45 19.93 -16.84
C ILE A 189 -4.57 21.09 -16.35
N SER A 190 -3.55 21.47 -17.12
CA SER A 190 -2.52 22.42 -16.68
C SER A 190 -3.04 23.84 -16.41
N HIS A 191 -4.14 24.21 -17.06
CA HIS A 191 -4.83 25.50 -16.90
C HIS A 191 -5.81 25.52 -15.71
N LEU A 192 -6.13 24.34 -15.14
CA LEU A 192 -7.06 24.21 -14.02
C LEU A 192 -6.31 24.32 -12.68
N LYS A 193 -7.01 24.74 -11.63
CA LYS A 193 -6.51 24.67 -10.25
C LYS A 193 -6.66 23.24 -9.73
N TRP A 194 -5.58 22.64 -9.24
CA TRP A 194 -5.61 21.28 -8.67
C TRP A 194 -5.74 21.37 -7.16
N MET A 195 -6.89 20.95 -6.62
CA MET A 195 -7.25 21.18 -5.22
C MET A 195 -7.37 19.86 -4.47
N THR A 196 -6.56 19.69 -3.42
CA THR A 196 -6.78 18.65 -2.42
C THR A 196 -8.01 18.97 -1.56
N GLY A 197 -8.50 17.99 -0.80
CA GLY A 197 -9.55 18.22 0.17
C GLY A 197 -10.00 16.95 0.86
N CYS A 198 -10.98 17.12 1.75
CA CYS A 198 -11.72 16.01 2.35
C CYS A 198 -13.04 15.78 1.61
N TYR A 199 -13.79 16.85 1.39
CA TYR A 199 -15.12 16.80 0.81
C TYR A 199 -15.43 18.12 0.12
N PHE A 200 -16.15 18.04 -0.98
CA PHE A 200 -16.74 19.19 -1.66
C PHE A 200 -18.14 18.83 -2.15
N ARG A 201 -19.01 19.83 -2.27
CA ARG A 201 -20.35 19.69 -2.84
C ARG A 201 -20.61 20.89 -3.74
N ASP A 202 -21.08 20.62 -4.94
CA ASP A 202 -21.69 21.63 -5.79
C ASP A 202 -23.22 21.44 -5.87
N HIS A 203 -23.88 22.22 -6.71
CA HIS A 203 -25.32 22.13 -6.91
C HIS A 203 -25.80 20.82 -7.55
N ARG A 204 -24.89 19.97 -8.04
CA ARG A 204 -25.20 18.73 -8.76
C ARG A 204 -24.83 17.48 -7.98
N ARG A 205 -23.73 17.50 -7.23
CA ARG A 205 -23.21 16.30 -6.58
C ARG A 205 -22.24 16.56 -5.43
N ASP A 206 -21.97 15.45 -4.74
CA ASP A 206 -20.96 15.32 -3.72
C ASP A 206 -19.65 14.77 -4.31
N PHE A 207 -18.53 15.19 -3.72
CA PHE A 207 -17.17 14.78 -4.04
C PHE A 207 -16.46 14.35 -2.75
N PRO A 208 -16.55 13.06 -2.37
CA PRO A 208 -15.85 12.53 -1.22
C PRO A 208 -14.40 12.17 -1.58
N ILE A 209 -13.46 13.09 -1.35
CA ILE A 209 -12.10 12.97 -1.88
C ILE A 209 -11.31 11.91 -1.07
N GLY A 210 -10.83 10.88 -1.75
CA GLY A 210 -10.08 9.76 -1.21
C GLY A 210 -8.58 9.98 -1.13
N GLY A 211 -7.96 9.35 -0.14
CA GLY A 211 -6.51 9.35 0.04
C GLY A 211 -5.98 7.93 0.20
N HIS A 212 -6.38 6.99 -0.66
CA HIS A 212 -6.17 5.58 -0.36
C HIS A 212 -4.70 5.18 -0.33
N ILE A 213 -4.41 4.16 0.48
CA ILE A 213 -3.08 3.57 0.65
C ILE A 213 -3.17 2.08 0.34
N HIS A 214 -2.26 1.60 -0.50
CA HIS A 214 -2.13 0.21 -0.91
C HIS A 214 -0.97 -0.45 -0.19
N ILE A 215 -1.18 -1.67 0.30
CA ILE A 215 -0.24 -2.37 1.17
C ILE A 215 0.25 -3.63 0.46
N GLY A 216 1.55 -3.68 0.17
CA GLY A 216 2.20 -4.90 -0.32
C GLY A 216 2.13 -6.03 0.72
N ASN A 217 2.21 -7.27 0.26
CA ASN A 217 2.21 -8.43 1.13
C ASN A 217 3.61 -9.06 1.17
N PRO A 218 4.14 -9.43 2.34
CA PRO A 218 5.20 -10.42 2.41
C PRO A 218 4.74 -11.74 1.77
N THR A 219 5.67 -12.53 1.20
CA THR A 219 5.34 -13.79 0.50
C THR A 219 4.44 -14.72 1.32
N ARG A 220 4.68 -14.84 2.63
CA ARG A 220 3.86 -15.69 3.51
C ARG A 220 2.41 -15.21 3.65
N ILE A 221 2.17 -13.90 3.65
CA ILE A 221 0.82 -13.33 3.64
C ILE A 221 0.18 -13.50 2.27
N ALA A 222 0.94 -13.29 1.19
CA ALA A 222 0.48 -13.53 -0.17
C ALA A 222 0.08 -14.99 -0.42
N GLY A 223 0.71 -15.93 0.29
CA GLY A 223 0.44 -17.37 0.26
C GLY A 223 -0.78 -17.84 1.06
N LEU A 224 -1.40 -16.99 1.88
CA LEU A 224 -2.61 -17.35 2.61
C LEU A 224 -3.78 -17.67 1.66
N PRO A 225 -4.70 -18.58 2.04
CA PRO A 225 -5.98 -18.76 1.34
C PRO A 225 -6.72 -17.42 1.19
N GLY A 226 -7.49 -17.25 0.11
CA GLY A 226 -8.15 -15.97 -0.20
C GLY A 226 -9.03 -15.44 0.94
N SER A 227 -9.83 -16.30 1.56
CA SER A 227 -10.69 -15.97 2.70
C SER A 227 -9.91 -15.61 3.96
N ASP A 228 -8.84 -16.35 4.27
CA ASP A 228 -7.93 -16.02 5.38
C ASP A 228 -7.28 -14.65 5.13
N ARG A 229 -6.82 -14.40 3.89
CA ARG A 229 -6.16 -13.14 3.53
C ARG A 229 -7.10 -11.94 3.60
N GLU A 230 -8.33 -12.05 3.12
CA GLU A 230 -9.34 -11.00 3.29
C GLU A 230 -9.59 -10.69 4.76
N TYR A 231 -9.68 -11.73 5.60
CA TYR A 231 -9.89 -11.52 7.02
C TYR A 231 -8.71 -10.83 7.70
N PHE A 232 -7.49 -11.21 7.34
CA PHE A 232 -6.28 -10.47 7.73
C PHE A 232 -6.35 -9.01 7.28
N PHE A 233 -6.81 -8.73 6.06
CA PHE A 233 -6.98 -7.35 5.57
C PHE A 233 -7.98 -6.55 6.39
N LYS A 234 -9.08 -7.15 6.85
CA LYS A 234 -10.02 -6.49 7.79
C LYS A 234 -9.32 -6.11 9.10
N ILE A 235 -8.52 -7.01 9.68
CA ILE A 235 -7.82 -6.75 10.93
C ILE A 235 -6.73 -5.67 10.74
N MET A 236 -5.93 -5.77 9.69
CA MET A 236 -4.96 -4.73 9.34
C MET A 236 -5.66 -3.37 9.12
N ASN A 237 -6.80 -3.35 8.44
CA ASN A 237 -7.56 -2.12 8.23
C ASN A 237 -8.07 -1.52 9.55
N LYS A 238 -8.54 -2.33 10.51
CA LYS A 238 -8.92 -1.86 11.84
C LYS A 238 -7.74 -1.18 12.56
N ILE A 239 -6.57 -1.81 12.52
CA ILE A 239 -5.36 -1.27 13.15
C ILE A 239 -4.98 0.07 12.53
N ILE A 240 -5.04 0.19 11.20
CA ILE A 240 -4.75 1.46 10.49
C ILE A 240 -5.85 2.50 10.74
N ASP A 241 -7.12 2.10 10.80
CA ASP A 241 -8.22 3.00 11.15
C ASP A 241 -7.98 3.66 12.51
N GLU A 242 -7.50 2.90 13.49
CA GLU A 242 -7.31 3.37 14.87
C GLU A 242 -6.01 4.15 15.07
N LEU A 243 -4.89 3.64 14.54
CA LEU A 243 -3.58 4.25 14.74
C LEU A 243 -3.26 5.37 13.74
N LEU A 244 -3.95 5.43 12.60
CA LEU A 244 -3.69 6.43 11.56
C LEU A 244 -4.94 7.23 11.18
N ALA A 245 -6.05 6.59 10.81
CA ALA A 245 -7.19 7.34 10.28
C ALA A 245 -7.90 8.17 11.35
N LEU A 246 -8.03 7.65 12.57
CA LEU A 246 -8.66 8.33 13.70
C LEU A 246 -7.97 9.64 14.09
N PRO A 247 -6.64 9.71 14.32
CA PRO A 247 -5.99 11.01 14.56
C PRO A 247 -6.08 11.95 13.35
N MET A 248 -6.14 11.41 12.13
CA MET A 248 -6.19 12.18 10.89
C MET A 248 -7.52 12.89 10.63
N ILE A 249 -8.63 12.51 11.27
CA ILE A 249 -9.91 13.24 11.13
C ILE A 249 -9.80 14.71 11.57
N ARG A 250 -8.77 15.05 12.35
CA ARG A 250 -8.47 16.43 12.73
C ARG A 250 -8.16 17.32 11.52
N LEU A 251 -7.56 16.77 10.45
CA LEU A 251 -7.33 17.46 9.19
C LEU A 251 -8.61 17.62 8.37
N ASP A 252 -9.52 16.66 8.49
CA ASP A 252 -10.82 16.69 7.81
C ASP A 252 -11.76 17.75 8.41
N GLY A 253 -11.63 18.00 9.71
CA GLY A 253 -12.58 18.80 10.46
C GLY A 253 -13.91 18.06 10.68
N ALA A 254 -14.72 18.57 11.61
CA ALA A 254 -15.95 17.89 12.00
C ALA A 254 -17.00 17.87 10.89
N GLU A 255 -17.21 19.02 10.24
CA GLU A 255 -18.27 19.18 9.25
C GLU A 255 -17.96 18.41 7.95
N LEU A 256 -16.82 18.70 7.31
CA LEU A 256 -16.46 18.08 6.03
C LEU A 256 -16.16 16.59 6.19
N GLY A 257 -15.48 16.19 7.27
CA GLY A 257 -15.22 14.78 7.56
C GLY A 257 -16.52 13.99 7.79
N SER A 258 -17.48 14.54 8.54
CA SER A 258 -18.79 13.90 8.69
C SER A 258 -19.54 13.87 7.36
N ALA A 259 -19.49 14.94 6.57
CA ALA A 259 -20.17 14.99 5.28
C ALA A 259 -19.69 13.87 4.35
N ARG A 260 -18.37 13.68 4.23
CA ARG A 260 -17.74 12.60 3.47
C ARG A 260 -18.22 11.20 3.88
N ARG A 261 -18.29 10.95 5.20
CA ARG A 261 -18.46 9.59 5.75
C ARG A 261 -19.91 9.20 6.03
N THR A 262 -20.80 10.17 6.28
CA THR A 262 -22.20 9.87 6.67
C THR A 262 -23.26 10.54 5.82
N LYS A 263 -22.96 11.66 5.16
CA LYS A 263 -23.97 12.49 4.45
C LYS A 263 -23.78 12.50 2.93
N CYS A 264 -22.76 11.81 2.43
CA CYS A 264 -22.43 11.77 1.01
C CYS A 264 -23.55 11.08 0.20
N THR A 265 -24.14 11.81 -0.75
CA THR A 265 -25.25 11.32 -1.60
C THR A 265 -24.79 10.29 -2.64
N MET A 266 -23.50 10.25 -2.94
CA MET A 266 -22.87 9.23 -3.80
C MET A 266 -22.64 7.89 -3.09
N GLY A 267 -23.05 7.76 -1.83
CA GLY A 267 -22.70 6.66 -0.95
C GLY A 267 -21.69 7.10 0.10
N LYS A 268 -21.75 6.46 1.27
CA LYS A 268 -20.80 6.69 2.37
C LYS A 268 -19.40 6.33 1.90
N TYR A 269 -18.42 7.20 2.19
CA TYR A 269 -17.06 7.01 1.71
C TYR A 269 -16.01 7.42 2.74
N GLY A 270 -14.91 6.69 2.72
CA GLY A 270 -13.94 6.53 3.80
C GLY A 270 -14.57 6.35 5.17
N TYR A 271 -15.59 5.53 5.37
CA TYR A 271 -16.09 5.25 6.73
C TYR A 271 -15.20 4.21 7.45
N PHE A 272 -15.40 4.04 8.76
CA PHE A 272 -14.71 3.03 9.57
C PHE A 272 -14.90 1.63 8.98
N GLY A 273 -13.81 0.91 8.73
CA GLY A 273 -13.86 -0.40 8.11
C GLY A 273 -14.05 -0.36 6.60
N GLU A 274 -13.85 0.78 5.93
CA GLU A 274 -13.86 0.83 4.47
C GLU A 274 -12.48 0.46 3.88
N TRP A 275 -12.48 -0.64 3.15
CA TRP A 275 -11.29 -1.17 2.48
C TRP A 275 -11.73 -1.97 1.24
N ARG A 276 -10.77 -2.29 0.37
CA ARG A 276 -11.00 -3.25 -0.73
C ARG A 276 -9.80 -4.16 -0.96
N VAL A 277 -10.05 -5.29 -1.61
CA VAL A 277 -8.98 -6.09 -2.23
C VAL A 277 -8.67 -5.48 -3.59
N CYS A 278 -7.45 -4.95 -3.76
CA CYS A 278 -6.96 -4.45 -5.04
C CYS A 278 -5.76 -5.29 -5.49
N ASN A 279 -5.89 -6.04 -6.59
CA ASN A 279 -4.82 -6.91 -7.11
C ASN A 279 -4.22 -7.87 -6.06
N GLY A 280 -5.08 -8.40 -5.16
CA GLY A 280 -4.66 -9.30 -4.08
C GLY A 280 -3.97 -8.60 -2.90
N ARG A 281 -4.01 -7.27 -2.82
CA ARG A 281 -3.46 -6.41 -1.76
C ARG A 281 -4.59 -5.70 -1.01
N LEU A 282 -4.30 -5.26 0.21
CA LEU A 282 -5.20 -4.39 0.96
C LEU A 282 -5.07 -2.97 0.42
N GLU A 283 -6.19 -2.39 0.06
CA GLU A 283 -6.35 -0.95 -0.10
C GLU A 283 -7.16 -0.38 1.06
N HIS A 284 -6.53 0.46 1.85
CA HIS A 284 -7.11 1.20 2.96
C HIS A 284 -7.74 2.49 2.45
N ARG A 285 -9.04 2.70 2.68
CA ARG A 285 -9.81 3.78 2.03
C ARG A 285 -10.33 4.87 2.98
N THR A 286 -10.05 4.71 4.27
CA THR A 286 -10.59 5.57 5.32
C THR A 286 -10.02 6.99 5.28
N LEU A 287 -8.75 7.15 4.88
CA LEU A 287 -8.11 8.47 4.76
C LEU A 287 -8.73 9.32 3.65
N SER A 288 -8.85 10.62 3.90
CA SER A 288 -9.24 11.60 2.90
C SER A 288 -8.05 12.05 2.05
N GLY A 289 -8.33 12.75 0.95
CA GLY A 289 -7.30 13.35 0.10
C GLY A 289 -6.45 14.41 0.79
N MET A 290 -6.79 14.86 2.00
CA MET A 290 -6.09 15.95 2.72
C MET A 290 -4.59 15.71 2.87
N TRP A 291 -4.13 14.47 3.00
CA TRP A 291 -2.68 14.21 3.13
C TRP A 291 -1.89 14.51 1.86
N LEU A 292 -2.54 14.58 0.70
CA LEU A 292 -1.96 15.00 -0.57
C LEU A 292 -1.67 16.51 -0.60
N THR A 293 -2.10 17.29 0.40
CA THR A 293 -1.91 18.76 0.40
C THR A 293 -0.46 19.16 0.15
N HIS A 294 0.50 18.51 0.81
CA HIS A 294 1.91 18.88 0.72
C HIS A 294 2.82 17.63 0.75
N PRO A 295 3.96 17.61 0.02
CA PRO A 295 4.91 16.49 0.07
C PRO A 295 5.34 16.09 1.50
N SER A 296 5.59 17.05 2.39
CA SER A 296 5.95 16.78 3.79
C SER A 296 4.82 16.10 4.57
N LEU A 297 3.58 16.54 4.41
CA LEU A 297 2.43 15.88 5.04
C LEU A 297 2.24 14.46 4.48
N ALA A 298 2.38 14.28 3.17
CA ALA A 298 2.35 12.97 2.54
C ALA A 298 3.45 12.04 3.09
N LYS A 299 4.68 12.55 3.27
CA LYS A 299 5.78 11.81 3.92
C LYS A 299 5.43 11.39 5.34
N CYS A 300 4.88 12.29 6.17
CA CYS A 300 4.40 11.95 7.51
C CYS A 300 3.40 10.78 7.49
N VAL A 301 2.35 10.91 6.69
CA VAL A 301 1.23 9.97 6.67
C VAL A 301 1.68 8.62 6.14
N LEU A 302 2.39 8.59 5.01
CA LEU A 302 2.90 7.36 4.40
C LEU A 302 3.97 6.71 5.27
N GLY A 303 4.81 7.50 5.95
CA GLY A 303 5.81 7.01 6.90
C GLY A 303 5.20 6.38 8.14
N THR A 304 4.21 7.03 8.74
CA THR A 304 3.45 6.48 9.86
C THR A 304 2.68 5.22 9.46
N ALA A 305 2.02 5.22 8.30
CA ALA A 305 1.38 4.02 7.75
C ALA A 305 2.39 2.88 7.62
N LYS A 306 3.58 3.16 7.07
CA LYS A 306 4.63 2.17 6.87
C LYS A 306 5.18 1.61 8.19
N ALA A 307 5.26 2.43 9.24
CA ALA A 307 5.62 1.98 10.58
C ALA A 307 4.62 0.95 11.11
N ILE A 308 3.33 1.30 11.10
CA ILE A 308 2.23 0.44 11.57
C ILE A 308 2.21 -0.89 10.79
N ILE A 309 2.31 -0.82 9.46
CA ILE A 309 2.30 -2.00 8.59
C ILE A 309 3.47 -2.94 8.91
N ASN A 310 4.67 -2.38 9.06
CA ASN A 310 5.86 -3.17 9.36
C ASN A 310 5.81 -3.73 10.78
N GLU A 311 5.21 -3.03 11.74
CA GLU A 311 4.99 -3.54 13.10
C GLU A 311 4.09 -4.78 13.06
N VAL A 312 2.93 -4.67 12.41
CA VAL A 312 1.98 -5.77 12.26
C VAL A 312 2.64 -6.98 11.63
N PHE A 313 3.36 -6.79 10.52
CA PHE A 313 4.07 -7.91 9.89
C PHE A 313 5.18 -8.47 10.78
N GLY A 314 5.89 -7.63 11.55
CA GLY A 314 6.91 -8.04 12.51
C GLY A 314 6.35 -8.93 13.61
N MET A 315 5.20 -8.55 14.17
CA MET A 315 4.49 -9.33 15.18
C MET A 315 3.96 -10.65 14.62
N ILE A 316 3.41 -10.63 13.40
CA ILE A 316 2.98 -11.88 12.74
C ILE A 316 4.18 -12.82 12.51
N ALA A 317 5.32 -12.28 12.08
CA ALA A 317 6.53 -13.06 11.86
C ALA A 317 7.12 -13.61 13.17
N SER A 318 7.11 -12.84 14.26
CA SER A 318 7.56 -13.32 15.58
C SER A 318 6.68 -14.46 16.10
N GLN A 319 5.40 -14.45 15.74
CA GLN A 319 4.44 -15.54 16.00
C GLN A 319 4.50 -16.66 14.94
N LYS A 320 5.55 -16.68 14.10
CA LYS A 320 5.74 -17.68 13.04
C LYS A 320 4.53 -17.83 12.12
N TYR A 321 3.80 -16.72 11.88
CA TYR A 321 2.60 -16.68 11.04
C TYR A 321 1.47 -17.61 11.53
N ALA A 322 1.39 -17.83 12.85
CA ALA A 322 0.34 -18.64 13.45
C ALA A 322 -1.05 -18.11 13.10
N LYS A 323 -1.86 -18.90 12.40
CA LYS A 323 -3.21 -18.47 11.94
C LYS A 323 -4.08 -17.97 13.09
N LYS A 324 -4.06 -18.63 14.25
CA LYS A 324 -4.83 -18.22 15.43
C LYS A 324 -4.45 -16.83 15.97
N TYR A 325 -3.23 -16.37 15.70
CA TYR A 325 -2.77 -15.04 16.10
C TYR A 325 -3.34 -13.94 15.21
N ILE A 326 -3.40 -14.25 13.90
CA ILE A 326 -3.87 -13.33 12.87
C ILE A 326 -5.39 -13.36 12.75
N ILE A 327 -5.99 -14.54 12.85
CA ILE A 327 -7.37 -14.88 12.51
C ILE A 327 -7.85 -15.96 13.49
N PRO A 328 -8.29 -15.58 14.69
CA PRO A 328 -8.88 -16.53 15.63
C PRO A 328 -10.09 -17.24 14.99
N PRO A 329 -10.18 -18.59 15.05
CA PRO A 329 -11.27 -19.35 14.46
C PRO A 329 -12.68 -18.87 14.86
N GLU A 330 -12.84 -18.45 16.11
CA GLU A 330 -14.07 -17.97 16.74
C GLU A 330 -14.66 -16.72 16.07
N HIS A 331 -13.84 -15.94 15.37
CA HIS A 331 -14.29 -14.73 14.69
C HIS A 331 -14.33 -14.88 13.16
N ARG A 332 -14.01 -16.07 12.62
CA ARG A 332 -14.10 -16.31 11.18
C ARG A 332 -15.55 -16.18 10.72
N GLY A 333 -15.77 -15.35 9.70
CA GLY A 333 -17.12 -15.06 9.18
C GLY A 333 -17.87 -13.98 9.95
N SER A 334 -17.35 -13.50 11.09
CA SER A 334 -17.94 -12.37 11.79
C SER A 334 -17.88 -11.09 10.94
N ASN A 335 -18.94 -10.29 11.02
CA ASN A 335 -18.94 -8.95 10.45
C ASN A 335 -18.22 -7.99 11.40
N LEU A 336 -16.88 -7.96 11.35
CA LEU A 336 -16.02 -7.23 12.28
C LEU A 336 -16.33 -5.72 12.40
N PHE A 337 -16.83 -5.11 11.33
CA PHE A 337 -17.09 -3.67 11.29
C PHE A 337 -18.53 -3.29 11.62
N GLN A 338 -19.38 -4.26 11.97
CA GLN A 338 -20.72 -3.94 12.46
C GLN A 338 -20.65 -3.22 13.81
N LYS A 339 -21.58 -2.29 14.05
CA LYS A 339 -21.58 -1.45 15.27
C LYS A 339 -21.55 -2.28 16.57
N GLY A 340 -22.18 -3.46 16.56
CA GLY A 340 -22.25 -4.36 17.71
C GLY A 340 -21.04 -5.27 17.92
N PHE A 341 -19.97 -5.18 17.11
CA PHE A 341 -18.76 -5.96 17.35
C PHE A 341 -17.82 -5.23 18.33
N ASP A 342 -17.57 -5.82 19.49
CA ASP A 342 -16.70 -5.30 20.56
C ASP A 342 -15.59 -6.27 20.99
N HIS A 343 -15.51 -7.45 20.35
CA HIS A 343 -14.53 -8.51 20.60
C HIS A 343 -13.14 -8.24 19.98
N TRP A 344 -12.73 -6.98 19.81
CA TRP A 344 -11.41 -6.66 19.27
C TRP A 344 -10.28 -7.05 20.23
N ALA A 345 -10.54 -7.17 21.54
CA ALA A 345 -9.57 -7.65 22.52
C ALA A 345 -9.34 -9.18 22.45
N ASP A 346 -10.27 -9.91 21.84
CA ASP A 346 -10.20 -11.36 21.69
C ASP A 346 -9.29 -11.75 20.51
N ILE A 347 -9.05 -10.82 19.57
CA ILE A 347 -8.09 -10.99 18.48
C ILE A 347 -6.67 -10.65 19.00
N PRO A 348 -5.74 -11.61 19.07
CA PRO A 348 -4.42 -11.39 19.69
C PRO A 348 -3.63 -10.24 19.08
N LEU A 349 -3.62 -10.15 17.74
CA LEU A 349 -2.89 -9.10 17.03
C LEU A 349 -3.38 -7.68 17.37
N THR A 350 -4.69 -7.47 17.50
CA THR A 350 -5.24 -6.14 17.88
C THR A 350 -5.04 -5.86 19.35
N ARG A 351 -5.17 -6.87 20.22
CA ARG A 351 -4.89 -6.73 21.66
C ARG A 351 -3.44 -6.33 21.91
N ASP A 352 -2.50 -7.01 21.30
CA ASP A 352 -1.07 -6.78 21.52
C ASP A 352 -0.62 -5.40 20.98
N LEU A 353 -1.34 -4.83 20.01
CA LEU A 353 -1.17 -3.46 19.51
C LEU A 353 -2.05 -2.41 20.22
N ASN A 354 -2.78 -2.81 21.27
CA ASN A 354 -3.76 -1.96 21.97
C ASN A 354 -4.82 -1.33 21.04
N CYS A 355 -5.12 -1.98 19.91
CA CYS A 355 -6.11 -1.55 18.91
C CYS A 355 -7.50 -2.16 19.16
N VAL A 356 -7.97 -2.03 20.40
CA VAL A 356 -9.15 -2.75 20.92
C VAL A 356 -10.38 -1.86 21.07
N ARG A 357 -10.35 -0.61 20.60
CA ARG A 357 -11.52 0.29 20.62
C ARG A 357 -12.70 -0.38 19.90
N SER A 358 -13.87 -0.34 20.52
CA SER A 358 -15.09 -1.02 20.02
C SER A 358 -15.53 -0.45 18.67
N SER A 359 -16.20 -1.27 17.84
CA SER A 359 -16.72 -0.79 16.56
C SER A 359 -17.73 0.34 16.73
N SER A 360 -18.53 0.33 17.81
CA SER A 360 -19.44 1.43 18.15
C SER A 360 -18.70 2.75 18.41
N TYR A 361 -17.61 2.70 19.18
CA TYR A 361 -16.75 3.86 19.40
C TYR A 361 -16.16 4.36 18.09
N MET A 362 -15.58 3.46 17.28
CA MET A 362 -14.94 3.83 16.02
C MET A 362 -15.94 4.44 15.03
N VAL A 363 -17.15 3.87 14.90
CA VAL A 363 -18.22 4.46 14.09
C VAL A 363 -18.55 5.87 14.57
N LYS A 364 -18.74 6.07 15.88
CA LYS A 364 -19.07 7.40 16.43
C LYS A 364 -17.94 8.40 16.23
N ALA A 365 -16.70 8.04 16.56
CA ALA A 365 -15.56 8.94 16.52
C ALA A 365 -15.14 9.25 15.08
N LEU A 366 -15.01 8.23 14.24
CA LEU A 366 -14.46 8.34 12.89
C LEU A 366 -15.54 8.75 11.88
N ASN A 367 -16.71 8.10 11.85
CA ASN A 367 -17.72 8.44 10.83
C ASN A 367 -18.37 9.79 11.08
N GLU A 368 -18.64 10.16 12.34
CA GLU A 368 -19.16 11.49 12.67
C GLU A 368 -18.04 12.56 12.71
N SER A 369 -16.80 12.19 12.38
CA SER A 369 -15.61 13.05 12.41
C SER A 369 -15.54 13.90 13.70
N LYS A 370 -15.41 13.25 14.85
CA LYS A 370 -15.24 13.92 16.15
C LYS A 370 -13.85 14.55 16.31
N ALA A 371 -13.47 15.43 15.38
CA ALA A 371 -12.17 16.10 15.35
C ALA A 371 -11.86 16.88 16.64
N ALA A 372 -12.88 17.37 17.34
CA ALA A 372 -12.72 18.03 18.65
C ALA A 372 -12.26 17.06 19.76
N ASP A 373 -12.61 15.78 19.66
CA ASP A 373 -12.20 14.74 20.61
C ASP A 373 -10.71 14.37 20.42
N ILE A 374 -10.16 14.63 19.22
CA ILE A 374 -8.74 14.52 18.90
C ILE A 374 -8.00 15.78 19.41
N ASN A 375 -8.03 15.97 20.72
CA ASN A 375 -7.40 17.09 21.42
C ASN A 375 -5.94 16.77 21.82
N ALA A 376 -5.27 17.71 22.49
CA ALA A 376 -3.86 17.55 22.89
C ALA A 376 -3.63 16.33 23.80
N ARG A 377 -4.58 16.00 24.69
CA ARG A 377 -4.49 14.82 25.56
C ARG A 377 -4.57 13.53 24.75
N TYR A 378 -5.52 13.45 23.82
CA TYR A 378 -5.63 12.33 22.89
C TYR A 378 -4.34 12.15 22.09
N LEU A 379 -3.86 13.23 21.45
CA LEU A 379 -2.67 13.17 20.60
C LEU A 379 -1.42 12.75 21.39
N LYS A 380 -1.27 13.22 22.64
CA LYS A 380 -0.16 12.79 23.50
C LYS A 380 -0.26 11.30 23.84
N ALA A 381 -1.44 10.79 24.16
CA ALA A 381 -1.63 9.36 24.42
C ALA A 381 -1.36 8.53 23.16
N TRP A 382 -1.88 8.94 22.01
CA TRP A 382 -1.60 8.32 20.72
C TRP A 382 -0.11 8.32 20.38
N HIS A 383 0.60 9.43 20.59
CA HIS A 383 2.03 9.51 20.33
C HIS A 383 2.82 8.55 21.24
N ASN A 384 2.47 8.50 22.54
CA ASN A 384 3.06 7.53 23.46
C ASN A 384 2.83 6.08 23.02
N GLU A 385 1.63 5.75 22.52
CA GLU A 385 1.31 4.43 21.95
C GLU A 385 2.19 4.14 20.72
N MET A 386 2.32 5.11 19.80
CA MET A 386 3.16 4.98 18.60
C MET A 386 4.66 4.82 18.94
N GLN A 387 5.11 5.40 20.05
CA GLN A 387 6.48 5.24 20.55
C GLN A 387 6.78 3.83 21.11
N GLN A 388 5.75 3.05 21.45
CA GLN A 388 5.92 1.67 21.90
C GLN A 388 6.12 0.67 20.76
N LEU A 389 5.86 1.07 19.51
CA LEU A 389 6.08 0.19 18.35
C LEU A 389 7.58 -0.12 18.22
N SER A 390 7.94 -1.39 18.00
CA SER A 390 9.33 -1.77 17.75
C SER A 390 9.93 -1.09 16.52
N THR A 391 9.08 -0.71 15.57
CA THR A 391 9.41 0.05 14.37
C THR A 391 9.59 1.56 14.62
N TYR A 392 9.23 2.10 15.79
CA TYR A 392 9.27 3.55 16.06
C TYR A 392 10.63 4.16 15.74
N ARG A 393 11.74 3.57 16.24
CA ARG A 393 13.09 4.11 16.00
C ARG A 393 13.42 4.31 14.51
N LYS A 394 12.90 3.44 13.63
CA LYS A 394 13.12 3.53 12.18
C LYS A 394 12.25 4.62 11.52
N TYR A 395 11.09 4.91 12.08
CA TYR A 395 10.08 5.80 11.50
C TYR A 395 9.77 7.05 12.35
N SER A 396 10.52 7.30 13.42
CA SER A 396 10.25 8.35 14.41
C SER A 396 10.12 9.71 13.75
N LYS A 397 11.00 10.04 12.79
CA LYS A 397 10.94 11.30 12.04
C LYS A 397 9.58 11.58 11.38
N TYR A 398 8.83 10.55 10.98
CA TYR A 398 7.50 10.71 10.38
C TYR A 398 6.42 10.79 11.44
N ILE A 399 6.51 9.94 12.46
CA ILE A 399 5.54 9.85 13.55
C ILE A 399 5.56 11.13 14.37
N ASP A 400 6.75 11.60 14.75
CA ASP A 400 6.95 12.83 15.52
C ASP A 400 6.53 14.07 14.71
N ALA A 401 6.89 14.11 13.42
CA ALA A 401 6.44 15.20 12.55
C ALA A 401 4.92 15.21 12.36
N LEU A 402 4.28 14.04 12.23
CA LEU A 402 2.82 13.95 12.17
C LEU A 402 2.18 14.41 13.47
N TYR A 403 2.74 14.01 14.62
CA TYR A 403 2.29 14.46 15.93
C TYR A 403 2.34 15.99 16.07
N GLU A 404 3.47 16.60 15.70
CA GLU A 404 3.62 18.07 15.74
C GLU A 404 2.66 18.78 14.79
N LEU A 405 2.44 18.24 13.59
CA LEU A 405 1.43 18.78 12.67
C LEU A 405 0.02 18.69 13.25
N LEU A 406 -0.36 17.56 13.82
CA LEU A 406 -1.70 17.36 14.36
C LEU A 406 -1.97 18.21 15.62
N LYS A 407 -0.93 18.60 16.38
CA LYS A 407 -1.08 19.51 17.52
C LYS A 407 -1.49 20.92 17.14
N LEU A 408 -1.27 21.32 15.89
CA LEU A 408 -1.63 22.65 15.43
C LEU A 408 -3.13 22.90 15.65
N HIS A 409 -3.45 24.17 15.91
CA HIS A 409 -4.84 24.59 16.01
C HIS A 409 -5.56 24.36 14.68
N THR A 410 -6.80 23.86 14.71
CA THR A 410 -7.55 23.45 13.50
C THR A 410 -7.72 24.58 12.49
N LYS A 411 -7.77 25.83 12.95
CA LYS A 411 -7.77 27.02 12.09
C LYS A 411 -6.58 27.02 11.10
N HIS A 412 -5.40 26.57 11.53
CA HIS A 412 -4.24 26.50 10.63
C HIS A 412 -4.45 25.52 9.47
N PHE A 413 -5.20 24.43 9.66
CA PHE A 413 -5.49 23.48 8.57
C PHE A 413 -6.46 24.08 7.54
N ASN A 414 -7.37 24.95 7.97
CA ASN A 414 -8.27 25.66 7.06
C ASN A 414 -7.51 26.66 6.19
N ASP A 415 -6.45 27.26 6.74
CA ASP A 415 -5.59 28.23 6.09
C ASP A 415 -4.50 27.57 5.21
N PHE A 416 -4.42 26.23 5.19
CA PHE A 416 -3.49 25.54 4.29
C PHE A 416 -3.84 25.87 2.84
N ASP A 417 -2.80 26.24 2.09
CA ASP A 417 -2.89 26.29 0.64
C ASP A 417 -3.18 24.87 0.13
N LYS A 418 -4.38 24.67 -0.39
CA LYS A 418 -4.87 23.37 -0.87
C LYS A 418 -4.51 23.13 -2.34
N GLN A 419 -3.85 24.10 -2.99
CA GLN A 419 -3.48 23.98 -4.39
C GLN A 419 -2.22 23.13 -4.55
N ILE A 420 -2.38 21.93 -5.10
CA ILE A 420 -1.32 20.95 -5.33
C ILE A 420 -0.17 21.55 -6.14
N GLN A 421 -0.48 22.37 -7.15
CA GLN A 421 0.54 23.03 -7.99
C GLN A 421 1.48 23.93 -7.16
N ASN A 422 0.97 24.66 -6.17
CA ASN A 422 1.80 25.51 -5.31
C ASN A 422 2.70 24.68 -4.40
N ASN A 423 2.16 23.62 -3.82
CA ASN A 423 2.87 22.82 -2.82
C ASN A 423 3.86 21.84 -3.46
N TRP A 424 3.47 21.12 -4.50
CA TRP A 424 4.26 20.05 -5.10
C TRP A 424 5.19 20.52 -6.23
N LEU A 425 4.80 21.56 -6.98
CA LEU A 425 5.59 22.04 -8.13
C LEU A 425 6.43 23.28 -7.80
N ARG A 426 5.87 24.20 -7.01
CA ARG A 426 6.58 25.44 -6.59
C ARG A 426 7.32 25.29 -5.27
N LYS A 427 7.25 24.12 -4.63
CA LYS A 427 7.97 23.78 -3.38
C LYS A 427 7.78 24.82 -2.28
N LYS A 428 6.54 25.29 -2.10
CA LYS A 428 6.19 26.21 -1.02
C LYS A 428 6.64 25.61 0.32
N LYS A 429 7.25 26.42 1.18
CA LYS A 429 7.68 25.94 2.51
C LYS A 429 6.45 25.47 3.31
N PHE A 430 6.58 24.33 3.99
CA PHE A 430 5.56 23.79 4.88
C PHE A 430 5.94 23.98 6.35
N LEU A 431 4.97 23.83 7.23
CA LEU A 431 5.13 24.05 8.67
C LEU A 431 6.15 23.10 9.32
N VAL A 432 6.29 21.90 8.74
CA VAL A 432 7.28 20.90 9.17
C VAL A 432 8.03 20.40 7.93
N ASP A 433 9.35 20.38 8.01
CA ASP A 433 10.22 19.82 6.98
C ASP A 433 10.85 18.51 7.48
N ILE A 434 10.92 17.50 6.63
CA ILE A 434 11.29 16.10 6.98
C ILE A 434 12.20 15.50 5.94
#